data_AF-A0A8J4C8Z2-F1
#
_entry.id   AF-A0A8J4C8Z2-F1
#
_cell.length_a   1.000
_cell.length_b   1.000
_cell.length_c   1.000
_cell.angle_alpha   90.00
_cell.angle_beta   90.00
_cell.angle_gamma   90.00
#
_symmetry.space_group_name_H-M   'P 1'
#
loop_
_entity.id
_entity.type
_entity.pdbx_description
1 polymer ?
#
loop_
_entity_poly.entity_id
_entity_poly.type
_entity_poly.pdbx_seq_one_letter_code
_entity_poly.pdbx_strand_id
1 'polypeptide(L)'
;MASKSGGYLSFRYKVAKLRDAAEEFIFSVFQADRQARRHPGLTARDLTRGSRRTGEAAESSSSTGGAAGTSTSGAAGGSHGGLLNVVQAAYRHAREVYDSPVTEHLYLTGPAMAPTLNWKGAKDASARERLVVRLLRHPGSNNVLVGDVVAFHSPLALPDDVTHVMVRRVAAVEGDEMVSSSGAEPPFLIPPGHCWVLADNSQLRPEAGEVIDSRSYGHIPFSAVIGRVVYAASSRATHGPVRNNPAHSEVGGEDAAVVAAEVDVERILREEEQMDEFGGIEEGEELEKEGGVGNDDGSGSDATTRLPHHGAAHDTAIRSL
;
A
#
# COMPACT_ATOMS: atom_id res chain seq x y z
N MET A 1 -3.15 12.84 -38.50
CA MET A 1 -1.92 12.13 -38.05
C MET A 1 -2.14 11.46 -36.68
N ALA A 2 -3.16 10.60 -36.52
CA ALA A 2 -3.65 10.19 -35.18
C ALA A 2 -3.53 8.67 -34.88
N SER A 3 -2.59 7.94 -35.50
CA SER A 3 -2.48 6.47 -35.34
C SER A 3 -1.14 5.97 -34.78
N LYS A 4 -0.15 6.85 -34.53
CA LYS A 4 1.20 6.42 -34.09
C LYS A 4 1.35 6.33 -32.56
N SER A 5 0.57 7.08 -31.79
CA SER A 5 0.66 7.09 -30.32
C SER A 5 0.13 5.82 -29.66
N GLY A 6 -0.95 5.23 -30.21
CA GLY A 6 -1.56 4.01 -29.65
C GLY A 6 -0.62 2.80 -29.69
N GLY A 7 0.14 2.63 -30.78
CA GLY A 7 1.10 1.53 -30.88
C GLY A 7 2.27 1.65 -29.90
N TYR A 8 2.78 2.87 -29.71
CA TYR A 8 3.90 3.13 -28.81
C TYR A 8 3.51 2.90 -27.34
N LEU A 9 2.39 3.45 -26.88
CA LEU A 9 1.92 3.27 -25.51
C LEU A 9 1.52 1.82 -25.23
N SER A 10 0.90 1.14 -26.19
CA SER A 10 0.60 -0.30 -26.07
C SER A 10 1.86 -1.15 -25.93
N PHE A 11 2.91 -0.85 -26.71
CA PHE A 11 4.20 -1.51 -26.57
C PHE A 11 4.83 -1.25 -25.20
N ARG A 12 4.88 0.01 -24.76
CA ARG A 12 5.40 0.40 -23.43
C ARG A 12 4.64 -0.28 -22.30
N TYR A 13 3.32 -0.37 -22.38
CA TYR A 13 2.48 -1.07 -21.41
C TYR A 13 2.85 -2.56 -21.34
N LYS A 14 2.98 -3.24 -22.49
CA LYS A 14 3.43 -4.65 -22.52
C LYS A 14 4.83 -4.84 -21.96
N VAL A 15 5.73 -3.89 -22.20
CA VAL A 15 7.08 -3.89 -21.61
C VAL A 15 7.01 -3.73 -20.10
N ALA A 16 6.16 -2.84 -19.58
CA ALA A 16 5.95 -2.69 -18.13
C ALA A 16 5.42 -3.98 -17.50
N LYS A 17 4.40 -4.63 -18.09
CA LYS A 17 3.91 -5.94 -17.60
C LYS A 17 4.99 -7.02 -17.65
N LEU A 18 5.78 -7.05 -18.72
CA LEU A 18 6.87 -8.02 -18.87
C LEU A 18 7.95 -7.81 -17.81
N ARG A 19 8.29 -6.56 -17.50
CA ARG A 19 9.24 -6.21 -16.44
C ARG A 19 8.74 -6.72 -15.09
N ASP A 20 7.50 -6.41 -14.71
CA ASP A 20 6.91 -6.91 -13.45
C ASP A 20 6.93 -8.44 -13.37
N ALA A 21 6.53 -9.11 -14.46
CA ALA A 21 6.54 -10.56 -14.54
C ALA A 21 7.94 -11.14 -14.41
N ALA A 22 8.94 -10.50 -15.01
CA ALA A 22 10.34 -10.92 -14.92
C ALA A 22 10.90 -10.70 -13.50
N GLU A 23 10.57 -9.58 -12.85
CA GLU A 23 10.97 -9.33 -11.47
C GLU A 23 10.33 -10.36 -10.53
N GLU A 24 9.03 -10.65 -10.68
CA GLU A 24 8.32 -11.68 -9.91
C GLU A 24 8.93 -13.07 -10.13
N PHE A 25 9.26 -13.42 -11.38
CA PHE A 25 9.94 -14.68 -11.69
C PHE A 25 11.24 -14.82 -10.89
N ILE A 26 12.09 -13.79 -10.97
CA ILE A 26 13.40 -13.77 -10.30
C ILE A 26 13.20 -13.87 -8.79
N PHE A 27 12.28 -13.07 -8.23
CA PHE A 27 11.98 -13.07 -6.81
C PHE A 27 11.48 -14.43 -6.32
N SER A 28 10.52 -15.02 -7.01
CA SER A 28 9.98 -16.36 -6.73
C SER A 28 11.08 -17.44 -6.73
N VAL A 29 12.00 -17.41 -7.70
CA VAL A 29 13.14 -18.34 -7.75
C VAL A 29 14.07 -18.15 -6.55
N PHE A 30 14.42 -16.90 -6.22
CA PHE A 30 15.31 -16.60 -5.08
C PHE A 30 14.68 -16.97 -3.73
N GLN A 31 13.38 -16.74 -3.57
CA GLN A 31 12.67 -17.07 -2.34
C GLN A 31 12.64 -18.58 -2.12
N ALA A 32 12.39 -19.36 -3.18
CA ALA A 32 12.44 -20.82 -3.13
C ALA A 32 13.83 -21.36 -2.78
N ASP A 33 14.91 -20.79 -3.36
CA ASP A 33 16.29 -21.17 -3.01
C ASP A 33 16.61 -20.86 -1.53
N ARG A 34 16.21 -19.67 -1.03
CA ARG A 34 16.38 -19.32 0.39
C ARG A 34 15.65 -20.28 1.33
N GLN A 35 14.42 -20.68 0.99
CA GLN A 35 13.64 -21.62 1.80
C GLN A 35 14.27 -23.03 1.78
N ALA A 36 14.73 -23.49 0.62
CA ALA A 36 15.43 -24.78 0.49
C ALA A 36 16.73 -24.83 1.33
N ARG A 37 17.48 -23.72 1.40
CA ARG A 37 18.68 -23.62 2.25
C ARG A 37 18.38 -23.58 3.75
N ARG A 38 17.23 -23.04 4.16
CA ARG A 38 16.82 -22.97 5.58
C ARG A 38 16.28 -24.30 6.11
N HIS A 39 15.77 -25.16 5.23
CA HIS A 39 15.24 -26.47 5.60
C HIS A 39 15.75 -27.57 4.65
N PRO A 40 16.97 -28.10 4.86
CA PRO A 40 17.61 -29.08 3.97
C PRO A 40 16.93 -30.47 3.90
N GLY A 41 15.66 -30.60 4.31
CA GLY A 41 14.91 -31.85 4.32
C GLY A 41 13.43 -31.76 3.90
N LEU A 42 12.94 -30.59 3.49
CA LEU A 42 11.55 -30.44 2.98
C LEU A 42 11.52 -30.62 1.47
N THR A 43 10.57 -31.41 0.98
CA THR A 43 10.39 -31.62 -0.46
C THR A 43 9.59 -30.47 -1.08
N ALA A 44 9.77 -30.21 -2.37
CA ALA A 44 9.02 -29.17 -3.10
C ALA A 44 7.48 -29.36 -3.03
N ARG A 45 7.00 -30.57 -2.73
CA ARG A 45 5.58 -30.87 -2.49
C ARG A 45 5.06 -30.26 -1.18
N ASP A 46 5.90 -30.15 -0.16
CA ASP A 46 5.53 -29.58 1.14
C ASP A 46 5.46 -28.04 1.08
N LEU A 47 6.27 -27.42 0.21
CA LEU A 47 6.38 -25.96 0.05
C LEU A 47 5.17 -25.31 -0.65
N THR A 48 4.34 -26.08 -1.36
CA THR A 48 3.15 -25.55 -2.07
C THR A 48 1.84 -25.68 -1.29
N ARG A 49 1.85 -26.33 -0.12
CA ARG A 49 0.64 -26.56 0.69
C ARG A 49 0.45 -25.57 1.86
N GLY A 50 1.44 -24.72 2.13
CA GLY A 50 1.45 -23.83 3.31
C GLY A 50 0.71 -22.49 3.17
N SER A 51 0.24 -22.11 1.97
CA SER A 51 -0.34 -20.77 1.72
C SER A 51 -1.86 -20.78 1.53
N ARG A 52 -2.58 -21.62 2.30
CA ARG A 52 -4.04 -21.53 2.44
C ARG A 52 -4.47 -21.93 3.86
N ARG A 53 -4.67 -20.93 4.73
CA ARG A 53 -5.58 -21.02 5.88
C ARG A 53 -6.21 -19.65 6.20
N THR A 54 -7.27 -19.35 5.47
CA THR A 54 -8.55 -18.81 5.98
C THR A 54 -9.56 -19.80 5.39
N GLY A 55 -10.30 -20.63 6.14
CA GLY A 55 -11.24 -20.37 7.22
C GLY A 55 -12.43 -21.28 6.90
N GLU A 56 -12.75 -22.26 7.75
CA GLU A 56 -14.12 -22.73 8.06
C GLU A 56 -14.08 -24.00 8.93
N ALA A 57 -14.98 -24.00 9.91
CA ALA A 57 -15.18 -25.01 10.93
C ALA A 57 -16.01 -26.19 10.38
N ALA A 58 -15.80 -27.39 10.96
CA ALA A 58 -16.83 -28.20 11.60
C ALA A 58 -16.42 -29.68 11.72
N GLU A 59 -16.57 -30.15 12.96
CA GLU A 59 -17.10 -31.46 13.35
C GLU A 59 -16.24 -32.73 13.36
N SER A 60 -16.49 -33.43 14.45
CA SER A 60 -15.90 -34.65 15.00
C SER A 60 -16.22 -35.91 14.22
N SER A 61 -15.30 -36.88 14.22
CA SER A 61 -15.56 -38.20 14.82
C SER A 61 -14.36 -39.14 14.68
N SER A 62 -14.22 -39.96 15.71
CA SER A 62 -13.30 -41.07 15.89
C SER A 62 -13.50 -42.21 14.89
N SER A 63 -12.41 -42.82 14.41
CA SER A 63 -12.33 -44.29 14.30
C SER A 63 -10.89 -44.79 14.10
N THR A 64 -10.58 -45.80 14.89
CA THR A 64 -9.44 -46.73 14.90
C THR A 64 -9.31 -47.62 13.65
N GLY A 65 -8.09 -48.12 13.42
CA GLY A 65 -7.75 -49.22 12.49
C GLY A 65 -6.85 -48.73 11.34
N GLY A 66 -5.74 -49.34 10.96
CA GLY A 66 -5.24 -50.68 11.21
C GLY A 66 -4.59 -51.19 9.91
N ALA A 67 -3.27 -51.35 9.95
CA ALA A 67 -2.45 -52.31 9.18
C ALA A 67 -2.22 -52.16 7.65
N ALA A 68 -0.99 -52.63 7.32
CA ALA A 68 -0.55 -53.27 6.08
C ALA A 68 -0.15 -52.38 4.88
N GLY A 69 1.15 -52.04 4.86
CA GLY A 69 2.12 -52.57 3.90
C GLY A 69 1.88 -52.32 2.41
N THR A 70 2.85 -51.68 1.75
CA THR A 70 3.54 -52.27 0.60
C THR A 70 4.84 -51.49 0.40
N SER A 71 5.95 -52.21 0.56
CA SER A 71 7.29 -51.80 0.16
C SER A 71 7.37 -51.68 -1.36
N THR A 72 7.56 -50.47 -1.87
CA THR A 72 8.14 -50.26 -3.19
C THR A 72 9.48 -49.57 -3.02
N SER A 73 10.53 -50.38 -3.05
CA SER A 73 11.87 -50.02 -3.44
C SER A 73 11.84 -49.25 -4.76
N GLY A 74 12.40 -48.04 -4.80
CA GLY A 74 12.44 -47.27 -6.04
C GLY A 74 13.28 -46.00 -5.92
N ALA A 75 14.55 -46.15 -6.27
CA ALA A 75 15.46 -45.10 -6.74
C ALA A 75 15.73 -43.90 -5.82
N ALA A 76 16.92 -43.93 -5.22
CA ALA A 76 17.73 -42.74 -5.06
C ALA A 76 17.93 -42.07 -6.44
N GLY A 77 17.00 -41.22 -6.84
CA GLY A 77 17.00 -40.43 -8.07
C GLY A 77 17.18 -38.96 -7.71
N GLY A 78 18.21 -38.34 -8.26
CA GLY A 78 18.79 -37.11 -7.74
C GLY A 78 17.91 -35.87 -7.75
N SER A 79 18.32 -34.95 -6.87
CA SER A 79 18.20 -33.47 -6.80
C SER A 79 17.69 -32.66 -8.02
N HIS A 80 17.60 -33.21 -9.22
CA HIS A 80 17.25 -32.50 -10.46
C HIS A 80 15.74 -32.21 -10.64
N GLY A 81 14.86 -32.96 -9.94
CA GLY A 81 13.41 -32.70 -9.99
C GLY A 81 12.95 -31.49 -9.17
N GLY A 82 13.75 -31.05 -8.18
CA GLY A 82 13.39 -29.91 -7.32
C GLY A 82 13.47 -28.57 -8.04
N LEU A 83 14.57 -28.33 -8.76
CA LEU A 83 14.81 -27.07 -9.46
C LEU A 83 13.81 -26.82 -10.59
N LEU A 84 13.48 -27.85 -11.37
CA LEU A 84 12.50 -27.74 -12.45
C LEU A 84 11.10 -27.37 -11.92
N ASN A 85 10.69 -27.95 -10.79
CA ASN A 85 9.42 -27.62 -10.15
C ASN A 85 9.39 -26.18 -9.62
N VAL A 86 10.49 -25.69 -9.03
CA VAL A 86 10.64 -24.30 -8.58
C VAL A 86 10.53 -23.33 -9.75
N VAL A 87 11.26 -23.57 -10.83
CA VAL A 87 11.22 -22.73 -12.04
C VAL A 87 9.83 -22.74 -12.66
N GLN A 88 9.15 -23.90 -12.71
CA GLN A 88 7.80 -24.00 -13.23
C GLN A 88 6.77 -23.27 -12.36
N ALA A 89 6.93 -23.27 -11.03
CA ALA A 89 6.09 -22.49 -10.13
C ALA A 89 6.33 -20.98 -10.31
N ALA A 90 7.59 -20.54 -10.33
CA ALA A 90 7.95 -19.15 -10.58
C ALA A 90 7.42 -18.63 -11.94
N TYR A 91 7.49 -19.47 -12.98
CA TYR A 91 6.93 -19.13 -14.29
C TYR A 91 5.41 -18.95 -14.27
N ARG A 92 4.68 -19.76 -13.49
CA ARG A 92 3.23 -19.60 -13.32
C ARG A 92 2.89 -18.27 -12.66
N HIS A 93 3.57 -17.91 -11.57
CA HIS A 93 3.38 -16.62 -10.90
C HIS A 93 3.70 -15.43 -11.82
N ALA A 94 4.84 -15.50 -12.53
CA ALA A 94 5.21 -14.48 -13.50
C ALA A 94 4.15 -14.29 -14.60
N ARG A 95 3.59 -15.39 -15.10
CA ARG A 95 2.52 -15.35 -16.10
C ARG A 95 1.23 -14.76 -15.54
N GLU A 96 0.84 -15.14 -14.32
CA GLU A 96 -0.32 -14.56 -13.63
C GLU A 96 -0.17 -13.04 -13.47
N VAL A 97 1.03 -12.57 -13.10
CA VAL A 97 1.35 -11.13 -13.04
C VAL A 97 1.24 -10.48 -14.42
N TYR A 98 1.77 -11.13 -15.47
CA TYR A 98 1.68 -10.61 -16.84
C TYR A 98 0.23 -10.52 -17.36
N ASP A 99 -0.64 -11.44 -16.97
CA ASP A 99 -2.01 -11.50 -17.44
C ASP A 99 -2.96 -10.61 -16.61
N SER A 100 -2.65 -10.36 -15.34
CA SER A 100 -3.47 -9.54 -14.42
C SER A 100 -3.36 -8.03 -14.69
N PRO A 101 -4.35 -7.20 -14.31
CA PRO A 101 -4.19 -5.75 -14.25
C PRO A 101 -3.02 -5.35 -13.37
N VAL A 102 -2.35 -4.26 -13.73
CA VAL A 102 -1.26 -3.68 -12.93
C VAL A 102 -1.72 -2.49 -12.08
N THR A 103 -3.01 -2.21 -12.09
CA THR A 103 -3.65 -1.17 -11.28
C THR A 103 -4.66 -1.74 -10.28
N GLU A 104 -4.82 -1.02 -9.18
CA GLU A 104 -5.87 -1.21 -8.18
C GLU A 104 -6.54 0.13 -7.89
N HIS A 105 -7.79 0.10 -7.43
CA HIS A 105 -8.55 1.31 -7.07
C HIS A 105 -8.69 1.41 -5.57
N LEU A 106 -8.53 2.61 -5.01
CA LEU A 106 -8.81 2.90 -3.60
C LEU A 106 -9.54 4.22 -3.45
N TYR A 107 -10.21 4.40 -2.31
CA TYR A 107 -10.79 5.69 -1.94
C TYR A 107 -9.90 6.37 -0.90
N LEU A 108 -9.56 7.63 -1.17
CA LEU A 108 -8.89 8.50 -0.21
C LEU A 108 -9.92 9.36 0.49
N THR A 109 -9.85 9.40 1.81
CA THR A 109 -10.63 10.29 2.66
C THR A 109 -9.73 11.17 3.51
N GLY A 110 -10.31 12.24 4.07
CA GLY A 110 -9.62 13.16 4.95
C GLY A 110 -8.67 14.15 4.25
N PRO A 111 -8.07 15.07 5.02
CA PRO A 111 -7.39 16.26 4.48
C PRO A 111 -5.89 16.10 4.25
N ALA A 112 -5.27 14.97 4.59
CA ALA A 112 -3.81 14.85 4.70
C ALA A 112 -3.06 15.15 3.39
N MET A 113 -3.66 14.83 2.24
CA MET A 113 -3.03 15.06 0.93
C MET A 113 -3.55 16.31 0.21
N ALA A 114 -4.41 17.11 0.83
CA ALA A 114 -4.85 18.36 0.25
C ALA A 114 -3.68 19.36 0.17
N PRO A 115 -3.58 20.22 -0.87
CA PRO A 115 -4.52 20.37 -1.98
C PRO A 115 -4.27 19.40 -3.15
N THR A 116 -3.22 18.58 -3.11
CA THR A 116 -2.85 17.68 -4.21
C THR A 116 -3.93 16.64 -4.49
N LEU A 117 -4.41 15.98 -3.44
CA LEU A 117 -5.49 14.98 -3.49
C LEU A 117 -6.53 15.31 -2.43
N ASN A 118 -7.76 14.93 -2.70
CA ASN A 118 -8.95 15.13 -1.89
C ASN A 118 -9.04 16.56 -1.34
N TRP A 119 -8.91 17.56 -2.22
CA TRP A 119 -8.87 18.97 -1.81
C TRP A 119 -10.13 19.41 -1.04
N LYS A 120 -11.28 18.80 -1.33
CA LYS A 120 -12.54 19.01 -0.59
C LYS A 120 -12.46 18.47 0.84
N GLY A 121 -11.65 17.44 1.07
CA GLY A 121 -11.34 16.85 2.38
C GLY A 121 -10.85 17.86 3.42
N ALA A 122 -10.27 18.99 2.99
CA ALA A 122 -9.87 20.09 3.87
C ALA A 122 -11.05 20.83 4.52
N LYS A 123 -12.26 20.72 3.96
CA LYS A 123 -13.48 21.39 4.45
C LYS A 123 -14.60 20.43 4.82
N ASP A 124 -14.60 19.25 4.21
CA ASP A 124 -15.63 18.23 4.36
C ASP A 124 -14.96 16.89 4.65
N ALA A 125 -15.13 16.39 5.87
CA ALA A 125 -14.53 15.13 6.31
C ALA A 125 -15.11 13.90 5.56
N SER A 126 -16.31 14.02 5.00
CA SER A 126 -16.95 12.96 4.21
C SER A 126 -16.48 12.93 2.75
N ALA A 127 -15.76 13.97 2.31
CA ALA A 127 -15.25 14.04 0.96
C ALA A 127 -14.28 12.87 0.69
N ARG A 128 -14.56 12.17 -0.41
CA ARG A 128 -13.77 11.07 -0.93
C ARG A 128 -13.25 11.41 -2.32
N GLU A 129 -12.07 10.90 -2.64
CA GLU A 129 -11.52 10.90 -3.99
C GLU A 129 -11.08 9.50 -4.38
N ARG A 130 -11.46 9.05 -5.57
CA ARG A 130 -11.05 7.76 -6.10
C ARG A 130 -9.67 7.86 -6.71
N LEU A 131 -8.78 6.95 -6.29
CA LEU A 131 -7.41 6.86 -6.77
C LEU A 131 -7.23 5.59 -7.60
N VAL A 132 -6.40 5.67 -8.63
CA VAL A 132 -5.85 4.52 -9.34
C VAL A 132 -4.38 4.38 -8.96
N VAL A 133 -4.05 3.23 -8.40
CA VAL A 133 -2.70 2.90 -7.91
C VAL A 133 -2.05 1.91 -8.85
N ARG A 134 -0.90 2.28 -9.42
CA ARG A 134 0.01 1.37 -10.10
C ARG A 134 0.71 0.50 -9.05
N LEU A 135 0.38 -0.77 -9.00
CA LEU A 135 0.96 -1.73 -8.07
C LEU A 135 2.46 -1.86 -8.29
N LEU A 136 3.27 -1.84 -7.24
CA LEU A 136 4.71 -2.09 -7.32
C LEU A 136 5.00 -3.45 -6.69
N ARG A 137 5.36 -4.45 -7.50
CA ARG A 137 5.56 -5.83 -7.01
C ARG A 137 6.76 -5.96 -6.09
N HIS A 138 7.83 -5.26 -6.42
CA HIS A 138 9.05 -5.19 -5.61
C HIS A 138 9.45 -3.72 -5.44
N PRO A 139 8.79 -3.00 -4.51
CA PRO A 139 9.16 -1.63 -4.24
C PRO A 139 10.59 -1.56 -3.68
N GLY A 140 11.35 -0.58 -4.15
CA GLY A 140 12.74 -0.35 -3.74
C GLY A 140 13.24 0.98 -4.28
N SER A 141 14.51 1.30 -4.02
CA SER A 141 15.14 2.56 -4.45
C SER A 141 15.17 2.80 -5.96
N ASN A 142 14.96 1.75 -6.78
CA ASN A 142 14.91 1.86 -8.24
C ASN A 142 13.53 2.27 -8.79
N ASN A 143 12.47 2.17 -7.99
CA ASN A 143 11.10 2.42 -8.45
C ASN A 143 10.22 3.16 -7.43
N VAL A 144 10.74 3.50 -6.25
CA VAL A 144 10.13 4.43 -5.29
C VAL A 144 11.10 5.60 -5.15
N LEU A 145 10.74 6.75 -5.71
CA LEU A 145 11.58 7.92 -5.84
C LEU A 145 10.99 9.11 -5.07
N VAL A 146 11.86 10.04 -4.69
CA VAL A 146 11.44 11.31 -4.09
C VAL A 146 10.45 12.02 -5.01
N GLY A 147 9.36 12.52 -4.44
CA GLY A 147 8.26 13.18 -5.13
C GLY A 147 7.12 12.26 -5.55
N ASP A 148 7.26 10.94 -5.42
CA ASP A 148 6.16 10.02 -5.69
C ASP A 148 5.07 10.08 -4.62
N VAL A 149 3.80 10.00 -5.03
CA VAL A 149 2.67 9.75 -4.14
C VAL A 149 2.43 8.25 -4.09
N VAL A 150 2.57 7.65 -2.92
CA VAL A 150 2.50 6.20 -2.73
C VAL A 150 1.37 5.81 -1.79
N ALA A 151 0.72 4.70 -2.09
CA ALA A 151 -0.13 3.97 -1.17
C ALA A 151 0.71 2.90 -0.46
N PHE A 152 0.55 2.77 0.85
CA PHE A 152 1.33 1.83 1.66
C PHE A 152 0.52 1.35 2.87
N HIS A 153 0.84 0.15 3.37
CA HIS A 153 0.28 -0.36 4.62
C HIS A 153 0.73 0.52 5.78
N SER A 154 -0.22 0.96 6.59
CA SER A 154 0.05 1.84 7.73
C SER A 154 0.97 1.14 8.73
N PRO A 155 2.06 1.78 9.18
CA PRO A 155 2.89 1.24 10.26
C PRO A 155 2.17 1.25 11.62
N LEU A 156 1.00 1.90 11.70
CA LEU A 156 0.15 1.95 12.90
C LEU A 156 -0.93 0.87 12.89
N ALA A 157 -1.05 0.10 11.80
CA ALA A 157 -1.99 -1.00 11.73
C ALA A 157 -1.60 -2.10 12.73
N LEU A 158 -2.61 -2.80 13.26
CA LEU A 158 -2.35 -4.01 14.04
C LEU A 158 -1.73 -5.09 13.12
N PRO A 159 -0.92 -6.03 13.64
CA PRO A 159 -0.18 -7.00 12.82
C PRO A 159 -1.01 -7.81 11.81
N ASP A 160 -2.30 -8.00 12.09
CA ASP A 160 -3.23 -8.73 11.22
C ASP A 160 -4.16 -7.80 10.40
N ASP A 161 -4.02 -6.48 10.55
CA ASP A 161 -4.81 -5.49 9.86
C ASP A 161 -4.09 -4.95 8.62
N VAL A 162 -4.20 -5.72 7.54
CA VAL A 162 -3.68 -5.32 6.23
C VAL A 162 -4.55 -4.28 5.52
N THR A 163 -5.68 -3.89 6.12
CA THR A 163 -6.69 -3.02 5.47
C THR A 163 -6.42 -1.55 5.68
N HIS A 164 -5.65 -1.19 6.71
CA HIS A 164 -5.26 0.20 6.95
C HIS A 164 -4.17 0.65 5.98
N VAL A 165 -4.61 1.25 4.87
CA VAL A 165 -3.75 1.87 3.86
C VAL A 165 -3.67 3.38 4.07
N MET A 166 -2.47 3.93 3.92
CA MET A 166 -2.22 5.37 3.92
C MET A 166 -1.67 5.82 2.57
N VAL A 167 -1.94 7.08 2.20
CA VAL A 167 -1.39 7.71 0.99
C VAL A 167 -0.56 8.92 1.39
N ARG A 168 0.72 8.95 1.02
CA ARG A 168 1.66 10.05 1.36
C ARG A 168 2.65 10.28 0.22
N ARG A 169 3.32 11.43 0.23
CA ARG A 169 4.38 11.75 -0.72
C ARG A 169 5.73 11.31 -0.18
N VAL A 170 6.50 10.58 -0.97
CA VAL A 170 7.90 10.25 -0.68
C VAL A 170 8.71 11.54 -0.67
N ALA A 171 9.28 11.86 0.48
CA ALA A 171 10.11 13.04 0.66
C ALA A 171 11.60 12.70 0.62
N ALA A 172 11.98 11.51 1.10
CA ALA A 172 13.35 11.03 1.07
C ALA A 172 13.41 9.51 0.93
N VAL A 173 14.52 8.99 0.43
CA VAL A 173 14.79 7.55 0.24
C VAL A 173 16.10 7.16 0.91
N GLU A 174 16.41 5.87 0.95
CA GLU A 174 17.65 5.35 1.54
C GLU A 174 18.90 6.17 1.17
N GLY A 175 19.72 6.48 2.17
CA GLY A 175 20.94 7.27 2.00
C GLY A 175 20.75 8.78 2.03
N ASP A 176 19.54 9.31 1.88
CA ASP A 176 19.28 10.75 2.06
C ASP A 176 19.48 11.16 3.53
N GLU A 177 20.01 12.37 3.74
CA GLU A 177 20.14 12.98 5.07
C GLU A 177 18.95 13.90 5.36
N MET A 178 18.24 13.58 6.42
CA MET A 178 17.17 14.40 6.97
C MET A 178 17.76 15.40 7.95
N VAL A 179 17.43 16.68 7.77
CA VAL A 179 17.93 17.78 8.60
C VAL A 179 16.74 18.57 9.14
N SER A 180 16.69 18.75 10.46
CA SER A 180 15.68 19.64 11.06
C SER A 180 15.98 21.10 10.73
N SER A 181 14.98 21.84 10.25
CA SER A 181 15.08 23.28 9.98
C SER A 181 15.33 24.11 11.24
N SER A 182 14.86 23.65 12.40
CA SER A 182 15.04 24.33 13.67
C SER A 182 16.41 24.05 14.30
N GLY A 183 17.16 23.08 13.76
CA GLY A 183 18.43 22.61 14.30
C GLY A 183 18.33 21.92 15.67
N ALA A 184 17.10 21.76 16.19
CA ALA A 184 16.86 21.17 17.51
C ALA A 184 17.08 19.65 17.52
N GLU A 185 16.97 19.00 16.37
CA GLU A 185 17.14 17.56 16.21
C GLU A 185 18.40 17.26 15.40
N PRO A 186 19.19 16.25 15.81
CA PRO A 186 20.36 15.84 15.06
C PRO A 186 19.93 15.30 13.68
N PRO A 187 20.72 15.58 12.62
CA PRO A 187 20.51 14.96 11.33
C PRO A 187 20.54 13.43 11.43
N PHE A 188 19.78 12.76 10.57
CA PHE A 188 19.81 11.31 10.46
C PHE A 188 19.71 10.86 9.00
N LEU A 189 20.30 9.71 8.71
CA LEU A 189 20.20 9.07 7.40
C LEU A 189 18.97 8.18 7.32
N ILE A 190 18.31 8.16 6.16
CA ILE A 190 17.30 7.14 5.88
C ILE A 190 18.01 5.78 5.72
N PRO A 191 17.64 4.75 6.51
CA PRO A 191 18.29 3.46 6.43
C PRO A 191 18.11 2.76 5.07
N PRO A 192 19.03 1.85 4.70
CA PRO A 192 18.83 1.00 3.54
C PRO A 192 17.50 0.27 3.56
N GLY A 193 16.82 0.20 2.42
CA GLY A 193 15.52 -0.46 2.26
C GLY A 193 14.33 0.33 2.79
N HIS A 194 14.50 1.62 3.13
CA HIS A 194 13.45 2.46 3.70
C HIS A 194 13.26 3.77 2.93
N CYS A 195 12.10 4.40 3.14
CA CYS A 195 11.80 5.75 2.68
C CYS A 195 11.09 6.57 3.77
N TRP A 196 11.09 7.88 3.58
CA TRP A 196 10.41 8.85 4.42
C TRP A 196 9.25 9.47 3.65
N VAL A 197 8.06 9.49 4.25
CA VAL A 197 6.84 9.96 3.57
C VAL A 197 6.16 11.07 4.36
N LEU A 198 5.64 12.08 3.67
CA LEU A 198 5.01 13.26 4.24
C LEU A 198 3.61 13.47 3.66
N ALA A 199 2.75 14.10 4.46
CA ALA A 199 1.50 14.67 4.00
C ALA A 199 1.74 15.94 3.19
N ASP A 200 0.95 16.16 2.12
CA ASP A 200 1.05 17.38 1.30
C ASP A 200 0.39 18.60 1.98
N ASN A 201 -0.52 18.36 2.94
CA ASN A 201 -1.25 19.42 3.60
C ASN A 201 -0.42 20.11 4.68
N SER A 202 0.20 21.23 4.30
CA SER A 202 1.00 22.07 5.19
C SER A 202 0.22 22.80 6.27
N GLN A 203 -1.13 22.81 6.21
CA GLN A 203 -1.96 23.41 7.26
C GLN A 203 -2.13 22.50 8.47
N LEU A 204 -1.91 21.19 8.31
CA LEU A 204 -2.03 20.22 9.39
C LEU A 204 -0.70 20.09 10.14
N ARG A 205 -0.77 20.05 11.46
CA ARG A 205 0.39 19.98 12.34
C ARG A 205 0.59 18.57 12.92
N PRO A 206 1.70 17.89 12.62
CA PRO A 206 2.02 16.60 13.23
C PRO A 206 2.12 16.68 14.75
N GLU A 207 2.70 17.76 15.28
CA GLU A 207 2.89 17.97 16.73
C GLU A 207 1.57 18.13 17.49
N ALA A 208 0.52 18.57 16.81
CA ALA A 208 -0.83 18.66 17.37
C ALA A 208 -1.64 17.38 17.13
N GLY A 209 -1.06 16.36 16.48
CA GLY A 209 -1.74 15.12 16.12
C GLY A 209 -2.75 15.25 14.97
N GLU A 210 -2.75 16.38 14.24
CA GLU A 210 -3.70 16.63 13.15
C GLU A 210 -3.38 15.84 11.88
N VAL A 211 -2.14 15.37 11.75
CA VAL A 211 -1.69 14.53 10.64
C VAL A 211 -0.67 13.52 11.11
N ILE A 212 -0.80 12.30 10.59
CA ILE A 212 0.12 11.19 10.85
C ILE A 212 0.91 10.93 9.58
N ASP A 213 2.24 11.05 9.67
CA ASP A 213 3.18 10.69 8.61
C ASP A 213 4.53 10.28 9.21
N SER A 214 5.61 10.23 8.42
CA SER A 214 6.92 9.81 8.94
C SER A 214 7.45 10.69 10.05
N ARG A 215 6.98 11.93 10.22
CA ARG A 215 7.33 12.75 11.39
C ARG A 215 6.78 12.16 12.70
N SER A 216 5.72 11.35 12.62
CA SER A 216 5.08 10.71 13.77
C SER A 216 5.65 9.31 14.05
N TYR A 217 5.88 8.49 13.01
CA TYR A 217 6.25 7.07 13.16
C TYR A 217 7.63 6.71 12.60
N GLY A 218 8.36 7.66 12.00
CA GLY A 218 9.67 7.44 11.38
C GLY A 218 9.60 6.96 9.93
N HIS A 219 10.71 6.42 9.44
CA HIS A 219 10.82 5.85 8.09
C HIS A 219 10.01 4.55 7.96
N ILE A 220 9.53 4.24 6.76
CA ILE A 220 8.84 2.98 6.45
C ILE A 220 9.71 2.11 5.53
N PRO A 221 9.65 0.78 5.65
CA PRO A 221 10.35 -0.08 4.70
C PRO A 221 9.68 0.00 3.33
N PHE A 222 10.44 -0.11 2.25
CA PHE A 222 9.87 -0.17 0.89
C PHE A 222 8.85 -1.31 0.75
N SER A 223 9.02 -2.41 1.48
CA SER A 223 8.07 -3.54 1.48
C SER A 223 6.68 -3.18 2.00
N ALA A 224 6.49 -2.05 2.67
CA ALA A 224 5.17 -1.55 3.06
C ALA A 224 4.45 -0.85 1.91
N VAL A 225 5.17 -0.39 0.88
CA VAL A 225 4.61 0.29 -0.28
C VAL A 225 3.82 -0.70 -1.13
N ILE A 226 2.56 -0.38 -1.39
CA ILE A 226 1.66 -1.16 -2.24
C ILE A 226 1.87 -0.74 -3.70
N GLY A 227 1.93 0.57 -3.93
CA GLY A 227 2.07 1.11 -5.26
C GLY A 227 2.07 2.62 -5.33
N ARG A 228 2.20 3.15 -6.55
CA ARG A 228 2.20 4.58 -6.83
C ARG A 228 0.82 5.04 -7.26
N VAL A 229 0.33 6.14 -6.71
CA VAL A 229 -0.91 6.76 -7.17
C VAL A 229 -0.64 7.44 -8.51
N VAL A 230 -1.26 6.98 -9.59
CA VAL A 230 -1.02 7.49 -10.95
C VAL A 230 -2.17 8.32 -11.50
N TYR A 231 -3.37 8.17 -10.95
CA TYR A 231 -4.57 8.91 -11.37
C TYR A 231 -5.49 9.16 -10.17
N ALA A 232 -6.22 10.27 -10.20
CA ALA A 232 -7.22 10.62 -9.20
C ALA A 232 -8.48 11.18 -9.88
N ALA A 233 -9.65 10.90 -9.32
CA ALA A 233 -10.94 11.39 -9.77
C ALA A 233 -11.86 11.63 -8.59
N SER A 234 -12.51 12.79 -8.56
CA SER A 234 -13.55 13.15 -7.57
C SER A 234 -14.85 13.62 -8.23
N SER A 235 -14.83 13.89 -9.54
CA SER A 235 -16.02 14.17 -10.36
C SER A 235 -15.62 14.23 -11.83
N ARG A 236 -16.62 14.31 -12.74
CA ARG A 236 -16.38 14.50 -14.18
C ARG A 236 -15.59 15.79 -14.50
N ALA A 237 -15.64 16.79 -13.62
CA ALA A 237 -14.93 18.05 -13.79
C ALA A 237 -13.56 18.08 -13.08
N THR A 238 -13.29 17.11 -12.21
CA THR A 238 -12.11 17.10 -11.34
C THR A 238 -11.53 15.70 -11.30
N HIS A 239 -10.72 15.39 -12.31
CA HIS A 239 -9.97 14.15 -12.40
C HIS A 239 -8.72 14.37 -13.25
N GLY A 240 -7.71 13.52 -13.09
CA GLY A 240 -6.48 13.64 -13.86
C GLY A 240 -5.32 12.79 -13.33
N PRO A 241 -4.18 12.79 -14.06
CA PRO A 241 -2.97 12.12 -13.62
C PRO A 241 -2.39 12.81 -12.37
N VAL A 242 -1.87 12.01 -11.45
CA VAL A 242 -1.21 12.51 -10.24
C VAL A 242 0.25 12.84 -10.55
N ARG A 243 0.71 14.01 -10.08
CA ARG A 243 2.08 14.45 -10.29
C ARG A 243 3.03 13.69 -9.35
N ASN A 244 3.78 12.76 -9.94
CA ASN A 244 4.85 11.98 -9.32
C ASN A 244 6.23 12.44 -9.80
N ASN A 245 7.27 11.67 -9.45
CA ASN A 245 8.60 11.90 -9.99
C ASN A 245 8.58 11.85 -11.54
N PRO A 246 9.18 12.83 -12.24
CA PRO A 246 9.21 12.88 -13.70
C PRO A 246 9.74 11.62 -14.37
N ALA A 247 10.67 10.90 -13.72
CA ALA A 247 11.21 9.64 -14.23
C ALA A 247 10.13 8.58 -14.55
N HIS A 248 8.97 8.65 -13.89
CA HIS A 248 7.84 7.76 -14.15
C HIS A 248 6.75 8.39 -15.03
N SER A 249 6.55 9.71 -14.88
CA SER A 249 5.38 10.44 -15.40
C SER A 249 5.61 11.20 -16.72
N GLU A 250 6.83 11.22 -17.25
CA GLU A 250 7.13 11.85 -18.54
C GLU A 250 6.30 11.23 -19.69
N VAL A 251 6.09 12.01 -20.76
CA VAL A 251 5.32 11.56 -21.93
C VAL A 251 5.98 10.32 -22.53
N GLY A 252 5.29 9.17 -22.41
CA GLY A 252 5.82 7.87 -22.83
C GLY A 252 6.55 7.07 -21.75
N GLY A 253 6.53 7.54 -20.50
CA GLY A 253 6.95 6.81 -19.31
C GLY A 253 6.02 5.62 -18.98
N GLU A 254 6.47 4.77 -18.06
CA GLU A 254 5.75 3.53 -17.69
C GLU A 254 4.34 3.83 -17.15
N ASP A 255 4.20 4.82 -16.26
CA ASP A 255 2.91 5.16 -15.66
C ASP A 255 1.93 5.75 -16.68
N ALA A 256 2.43 6.55 -17.63
CA ALA A 256 1.61 7.09 -18.71
C ALA A 256 1.05 5.97 -19.61
N ALA A 257 1.84 4.93 -19.87
CA ALA A 257 1.40 3.78 -20.65
C ALA A 257 0.37 2.93 -19.89
N VAL A 258 0.54 2.77 -18.58
CA VAL A 258 -0.43 2.08 -17.71
C VAL A 258 -1.74 2.85 -17.65
N VAL A 259 -1.69 4.17 -17.38
CA VAL A 259 -2.89 5.02 -17.34
C VAL A 259 -3.65 4.96 -18.65
N ALA A 260 -2.96 5.08 -19.79
CA ALA A 260 -3.60 5.01 -21.11
C ALA A 260 -4.23 3.65 -21.43
N ALA A 261 -3.74 2.56 -20.82
CA ALA A 261 -4.21 1.20 -21.07
C ALA A 261 -5.31 0.74 -20.10
N GLU A 262 -5.24 1.13 -18.83
CA GLU A 262 -6.09 0.57 -17.76
C GLU A 262 -7.08 1.59 -17.16
N VAL A 263 -6.87 2.90 -17.31
CA VAL A 263 -7.78 3.90 -16.73
C VAL A 263 -8.95 4.18 -17.67
N ASP A 264 -10.13 3.70 -17.30
CA ASP A 264 -11.41 4.06 -17.91
C ASP A 264 -12.12 5.11 -17.05
N VAL A 265 -11.99 6.37 -17.46
CA VAL A 265 -12.55 7.52 -16.74
C VAL A 265 -14.07 7.45 -16.64
N GLU A 266 -14.76 7.06 -17.71
CA GLU A 266 -16.23 6.98 -17.71
C GLU A 266 -16.72 5.89 -16.76
N ARG A 267 -16.01 4.77 -16.69
CA ARG A 267 -16.30 3.71 -15.72
C ARG A 267 -16.07 4.18 -14.29
N ILE A 268 -14.94 4.84 -14.01
CA ILE A 268 -14.61 5.38 -12.68
C ILE A 268 -15.74 6.29 -12.18
N LEU A 269 -16.19 7.22 -13.03
CA LEU A 269 -17.20 8.22 -12.69
C LEU A 269 -18.60 7.62 -12.50
N ARG A 270 -19.01 6.67 -13.35
CA ARG A 270 -20.31 5.98 -13.19
C ARG A 270 -20.40 5.16 -11.92
N GLU A 271 -19.30 4.56 -11.51
CA GLU A 271 -19.22 3.78 -10.26
C GLU A 271 -19.23 4.71 -9.03
N GLU A 272 -18.69 5.93 -9.13
CA GLU A 272 -18.85 6.96 -8.07
C GLU A 272 -20.32 7.41 -7.94
N GLU A 273 -20.98 7.74 -9.05
CA GLU A 273 -22.39 8.18 -9.06
C GLU A 273 -23.33 7.11 -8.48
N GLN A 274 -23.13 5.83 -8.82
CA GLN A 274 -23.92 4.72 -8.26
C GLN A 274 -23.70 4.52 -6.75
N MET A 275 -22.49 4.79 -6.24
CA MET A 275 -22.21 4.70 -4.81
C MET A 275 -22.82 5.85 -4.01
N ASP A 276 -22.96 7.04 -4.61
CA ASP A 276 -23.65 8.18 -3.98
C ASP A 276 -25.17 7.93 -3.93
N GLU A 277 -25.75 7.29 -4.96
CA GLU A 277 -27.20 7.03 -5.05
C GLU A 277 -27.69 5.97 -4.05
N PHE A 278 -26.87 4.95 -3.75
CA PHE A 278 -27.21 3.90 -2.78
C PHE A 278 -26.82 4.22 -1.32
N GLY A 279 -25.97 5.21 -1.08
CA GLY A 279 -25.54 5.61 0.27
C GLY A 279 -26.53 6.53 1.02
N GLY A 280 -27.64 6.93 0.39
CA GLY A 280 -28.61 7.89 0.92
C GLY A 280 -29.74 7.33 1.79
N ILE A 281 -29.63 6.10 2.31
CA ILE A 281 -30.68 5.49 3.15
C ILE A 281 -30.08 4.99 4.48
N GLU A 282 -29.77 5.90 5.41
CA GLU A 282 -29.83 5.67 6.87
C GLU A 282 -29.97 7.03 7.59
N GLU A 283 -31.11 7.70 7.41
CA GLU A 283 -31.62 8.65 8.41
C GLU A 283 -33.04 8.20 8.81
N GLY A 284 -33.13 7.61 10.00
CA GLY A 284 -34.34 7.11 10.65
C GLY A 284 -33.90 6.06 11.68
N GLU A 285 -34.08 6.20 12.98
CA GLU A 285 -35.17 6.85 13.70
C GLU A 285 -34.65 7.52 14.98
N GLU A 286 -35.20 8.71 15.25
CA GLU A 286 -35.25 9.32 16.58
C GLU A 286 -35.87 8.33 17.58
N LEU A 287 -35.19 8.10 18.70
CA LEU A 287 -35.82 7.57 19.91
C LEU A 287 -35.58 8.55 21.05
N GLU A 288 -36.51 9.50 21.14
CA GLU A 288 -36.83 10.17 22.39
C GLU A 288 -37.23 9.11 23.43
N LYS A 289 -36.48 9.02 24.53
CA LYS A 289 -37.06 8.63 25.82
C LYS A 289 -36.53 9.53 26.93
N GLU A 290 -37.43 10.39 27.37
CA GLU A 290 -37.43 11.04 28.66
C GLU A 290 -37.25 10.04 29.82
N GLY A 291 -36.59 10.48 30.88
CA GLY A 291 -36.50 9.77 32.15
C GLY A 291 -35.52 10.45 33.08
N GLY A 292 -35.97 11.51 33.74
CA GLY A 292 -35.15 12.32 34.64
C GLY A 292 -34.95 11.77 36.05
N VAL A 293 -34.32 12.65 36.84
CA VAL A 293 -34.26 12.77 38.31
C VAL A 293 -33.05 12.13 39.01
N GLY A 294 -32.26 12.99 39.67
CA GLY A 294 -31.49 12.62 40.85
C GLY A 294 -30.22 13.44 41.09
N ASN A 295 -30.35 14.53 41.86
CA ASN A 295 -29.26 15.32 42.44
C ASN A 295 -28.26 14.45 43.22
N ASP A 296 -26.98 14.83 43.28
CA ASP A 296 -26.34 15.14 44.58
C ASP A 296 -24.99 15.87 44.44
N ASP A 297 -24.72 16.66 45.47
CA ASP A 297 -23.68 17.67 45.61
C ASP A 297 -22.30 17.08 45.94
N GLY A 298 -21.20 17.79 45.62
CA GLY A 298 -19.89 17.35 46.09
C GLY A 298 -18.68 18.16 45.61
N SER A 299 -18.39 19.25 46.30
CA SER A 299 -17.15 20.02 46.38
C SER A 299 -15.82 19.26 46.17
N GLY A 300 -14.80 19.94 45.59
CA GLY A 300 -13.41 19.72 46.01
C GLY A 300 -12.29 19.97 44.99
N SER A 301 -11.60 21.10 45.17
CA SER A 301 -10.14 21.31 44.99
C SER A 301 -9.47 21.07 43.62
N ASP A 302 -9.15 22.19 42.97
CA ASP A 302 -7.79 22.68 42.71
C ASP A 302 -6.65 21.65 42.59
N ALA A 303 -6.13 21.47 41.38
CA ALA A 303 -4.74 21.06 41.14
C ALA A 303 -4.29 21.53 39.75
N THR A 304 -3.73 22.74 39.75
CA THR A 304 -2.92 23.30 38.67
C THR A 304 -1.76 22.36 38.35
N THR A 305 -1.80 21.65 37.22
CA THR A 305 -0.60 21.04 36.62
C THR A 305 -0.36 21.65 35.25
N ARG A 306 0.49 22.67 35.23
CA ARG A 306 1.14 23.19 34.03
C ARG A 306 1.98 22.06 33.44
N LEU A 307 1.58 21.53 32.30
CA LEU A 307 2.49 20.80 31.42
C LEU A 307 3.31 21.81 30.61
N PRO A 308 4.63 21.65 30.52
CA PRO A 308 5.46 22.57 29.76
C PRO A 308 5.19 22.41 28.27
N HIS A 309 4.77 23.52 27.67
CA HIS A 309 4.87 23.77 26.24
C HIS A 309 6.32 23.57 25.78
N HIS A 310 6.56 22.55 24.96
CA HIS A 310 7.60 22.61 23.94
C HIS A 310 6.95 22.42 22.58
N GLY A 311 6.38 23.53 22.09
CA GLY A 311 6.19 23.72 20.66
C GLY A 311 7.49 24.26 20.07
N ALA A 312 8.09 23.50 19.18
CA ALA A 312 9.00 24.01 18.18
C ALA A 312 8.53 23.44 16.84
N ALA A 313 8.26 24.31 15.87
CA ALA A 313 7.80 23.92 14.55
C ALA A 313 8.78 22.92 13.91
N HIS A 314 8.26 21.76 13.47
CA HIS A 314 9.04 20.73 12.79
C HIS A 314 8.92 20.93 11.28
N ASP A 315 9.74 21.83 10.73
CA ASP A 315 10.06 21.80 9.31
C ASP A 315 11.28 20.88 9.15
N THR A 316 11.19 19.77 8.45
CA THR A 316 12.35 18.92 8.15
C THR A 316 12.76 19.20 6.71
N ALA A 317 13.99 19.66 6.52
CA ALA A 317 14.60 19.85 5.21
C ALA A 317 15.40 18.61 4.81
N ILE A 318 15.53 18.38 3.50
CA ILE A 318 16.27 17.24 2.94
C ILE A 318 17.53 17.75 2.27
N ARG A 319 18.67 17.14 2.58
CA ARG A 319 19.91 17.31 1.81
C ARG A 319 20.25 15.99 1.14
N SER A 320 20.26 16.00 -0.19
CA SER A 320 20.85 14.91 -0.96
C SER A 320 22.37 15.03 -0.92
N LEU A 321 23.05 13.93 -0.58
CA LEU A 321 24.52 13.83 -0.59
C LEU A 321 25.07 13.69 -2.01
#